data_AF-A0A2G8L497-F1
#
_entry.id   AF-A0A2G8L497-F1
#
_cell.length_a   1.000
_cell.length_b   1.000
_cell.length_c   1.000
_cell.angle_alpha   90.00
_cell.angle_beta   90.00
_cell.angle_gamma   90.00
#
_symmetry.space_group_name_H-M   'P 1'
#
loop_
_entity.id
_entity.type
_entity.pdbx_description
1 polymer ?
#
loop_
_entity_poly.entity_id
_entity_poly.type
_entity_poly.pdbx_seq_one_letter_code
_entity_poly.pdbx_strand_id
1 'polypeptide(L)'
;MEISRDINIHEAMEICLQLPEEKGKLSLQLLCLAFTSPLEAVRIILDKSPSILGDFCVCAIREGDLESWKLILQEIKRKENDTRGKDIKIYQQYTNDLLNHLASKLSPLDFKKVLPEDVTSEFSAPFLAKLIEEDKLQILKEDIVASLETLVNP
;
A
#
# COMPACT_ATOMS: atom_id res chain seq x y z
N MET A 1 17.29 -32.12 14.48
CA MET A 1 17.24 -30.89 15.28
C MET A 1 16.30 -29.94 14.56
N GLU A 2 15.01 -30.02 14.88
CA GLU A 2 14.01 -29.11 14.33
C GLU A 2 14.19 -27.78 15.07
N ILE A 3 14.72 -26.78 14.38
CA ILE A 3 14.65 -25.41 14.86
C ILE A 3 13.17 -25.05 14.73
N SER A 4 12.45 -24.98 15.84
CA SER A 4 11.17 -24.27 15.90
C SER A 4 11.43 -22.85 15.38
N ARG A 5 10.84 -22.50 14.25
CA ARG A 5 11.12 -21.27 13.48
C ARG A 5 10.12 -20.15 13.78
N ASP A 6 9.54 -20.15 14.97
CA ASP A 6 8.70 -19.02 15.39
C ASP A 6 9.62 -17.97 16.02
N ILE A 7 10.01 -16.98 15.22
CA ILE A 7 10.67 -15.79 15.74
C ILE A 7 9.63 -15.04 16.58
N ASN A 8 9.86 -14.93 17.88
CA ASN A 8 9.06 -14.07 18.73
C ASN A 8 9.37 -12.60 18.39
N ILE A 9 8.50 -11.98 17.59
CA ILE A 9 8.68 -10.61 17.10
C ILE A 9 8.73 -9.59 18.26
N HIS A 10 8.08 -9.89 19.39
CA HIS A 10 8.08 -9.00 20.56
C HIS A 10 9.45 -9.00 21.23
N GLU A 11 10.03 -10.18 21.46
CA GLU A 11 11.40 -10.31 21.96
C GLU A 11 12.42 -9.74 20.98
N ALA A 12 12.24 -9.98 19.67
CA ALA A 12 13.10 -9.41 18.64
C ALA A 12 13.06 -7.86 18.66
N MET A 13 11.89 -7.26 18.89
CA MET A 13 11.75 -5.81 19.04
C MET A 13 12.47 -5.29 20.29
N GLU A 14 12.33 -5.96 21.44
CA GLU A 14 13.03 -5.58 22.67
C GLU A 14 14.54 -5.61 22.49
N ILE A 15 15.07 -6.64 21.83
CA ILE A 15 16.49 -6.75 21.49
C ILE A 15 16.90 -5.60 20.55
N CYS A 16 16.09 -5.29 19.53
CA CYS A 16 16.38 -4.19 18.59
C CYS A 16 16.50 -2.83 19.29
N LEU A 17 15.67 -2.56 20.30
CA LEU A 17 15.74 -1.30 21.05
C LEU A 17 17.06 -1.15 21.82
N GLN A 18 17.63 -2.26 22.27
CA GLN A 18 18.88 -2.30 23.04
C GLN A 18 20.15 -2.25 22.18
N LEU A 19 20.04 -2.54 20.87
CA LEU A 19 21.19 -2.47 19.97
C LEU A 19 21.71 -1.03 19.83
N PRO A 20 23.04 -0.81 19.78
CA PRO A 20 23.60 0.49 19.42
C PRO A 20 23.09 0.96 18.05
N GLU A 21 23.11 2.27 17.79
CA GLU A 21 22.81 2.81 16.45
C GLU A 21 23.89 2.39 15.44
N GLU A 22 23.76 1.16 14.96
CA GLU A 22 24.63 0.56 13.95
C GLU A 22 23.87 0.23 12.66
N LYS A 23 24.65 -0.08 11.62
CA LYS A 23 24.13 -0.55 10.33
C LYS A 23 23.25 -1.78 10.55
N GLY A 24 21.98 -1.68 10.17
CA GLY A 24 21.02 -2.80 10.23
C GLY A 24 19.97 -2.69 11.34
N LYS A 25 20.17 -1.83 12.37
CA LYS A 25 19.15 -1.60 13.42
C LYS A 25 17.83 -1.12 12.83
N LEU A 26 17.90 -0.16 11.91
CA LEU A 26 16.71 0.34 11.22
C LEU A 26 16.01 -0.76 10.42
N SER A 27 16.75 -1.59 9.69
CA SER A 27 16.18 -2.69 8.90
C SER A 27 15.48 -3.72 9.78
N LEU A 28 16.07 -4.09 10.93
CA LEU A 28 15.46 -5.01 11.88
C LEU A 28 14.23 -4.39 12.56
N GLN A 29 14.28 -3.11 12.91
CA GLN A 29 13.14 -2.38 13.46
C GLN A 29 11.97 -2.35 12.46
N LEU A 30 12.23 -2.00 11.20
CA LEU A 30 11.22 -2.00 10.15
C LEU A 30 10.65 -3.39 9.89
N LEU A 31 11.49 -4.43 9.93
CA LEU A 31 11.03 -5.81 9.81
C LEU A 31 10.08 -6.17 10.96
N CYS A 32 10.43 -5.86 12.21
CA CYS A 32 9.57 -6.17 13.35
C CYS A 32 8.27 -5.37 13.30
N LEU A 33 8.33 -4.08 12.93
CA LEU A 33 7.14 -3.22 12.81
C LEU A 33 6.25 -3.64 11.64
N ALA A 34 6.78 -4.21 10.55
CA ALA A 34 5.95 -4.74 9.47
C ALA A 34 4.95 -5.79 9.96
N PHE A 35 5.26 -6.52 11.03
CA PHE A 35 4.36 -7.52 11.61
C PHE A 35 3.48 -7.00 12.74
N THR A 36 3.90 -5.96 13.47
CA THR A 36 3.21 -5.48 14.68
C THR A 36 2.50 -4.14 14.48
N SER A 37 3.07 -3.23 13.70
CA SER A 37 2.52 -1.91 13.43
C SER A 37 3.07 -1.34 12.11
N PRO A 38 2.49 -1.73 10.95
CA PRO A 38 2.92 -1.24 9.64
C PRO A 38 2.86 0.29 9.51
N LEU A 39 1.88 0.93 10.15
CA LEU A 39 1.74 2.39 10.14
C LEU A 39 2.94 3.08 10.81
N GLU A 40 3.43 2.54 11.93
CA GLU A 40 4.59 3.10 12.62
C GLU A 40 5.86 2.90 11.81
N ALA A 41 6.01 1.76 11.12
CA ALA A 41 7.09 1.57 10.16
C ALA A 41 7.06 2.61 9.05
N VAL A 42 5.89 2.89 8.49
CA VAL A 42 5.70 3.92 7.45
C VAL A 42 6.14 5.30 7.95
N ARG A 43 5.77 5.69 9.17
CA ARG A 43 6.21 6.98 9.75
C ARG A 43 7.73 7.09 9.81
N ILE A 44 8.40 6.03 10.28
CA ILE A 44 9.86 5.98 10.34
C ILE A 44 10.46 6.06 8.92
N ILE A 45 9.89 5.34 7.96
CA ILE A 45 10.34 5.35 6.56
C ILE A 45 10.22 6.74 5.96
N LEU A 46 9.08 7.42 6.17
CA LEU A 46 8.84 8.78 5.69
C LEU A 46 9.88 9.77 6.24
N ASP A 47 10.36 9.58 7.46
CA ASP A 47 11.35 10.46 8.09
C ASP A 47 12.80 10.12 7.72
N LYS A 48 13.14 8.83 7.61
CA LYS A 48 14.54 8.38 7.52
C LYS A 48 14.94 7.86 6.15
N SER A 49 14.04 7.27 5.39
CA SER A 49 14.36 6.54 4.15
C SER A 49 13.17 6.48 3.19
N PRO A 50 12.64 7.61 2.72
CA PRO A 50 11.40 7.64 1.95
C PRO A 50 11.50 6.86 0.62
N SER A 51 12.72 6.62 0.11
CA SER A 51 12.97 5.84 -1.09
C SER A 51 12.48 4.39 -1.06
N ILE A 52 12.30 3.79 0.13
CA ILE A 52 11.83 2.40 0.26
C ILE A 52 10.33 2.27 0.53
N LEU A 53 9.60 3.39 0.59
CA LEU A 53 8.20 3.43 1.02
C LEU A 53 7.29 2.55 0.15
N GLY A 54 7.40 2.66 -1.17
CA GLY A 54 6.58 1.89 -2.11
C GLY A 54 6.75 0.38 -1.90
N ASP A 55 7.99 -0.10 -1.95
CA ASP A 55 8.32 -1.52 -1.79
C ASP A 55 7.89 -2.05 -0.44
N PHE A 56 8.10 -1.27 0.63
CA PHE A 56 7.67 -1.64 1.98
C PHE A 56 6.15 -1.84 2.05
N CYS A 57 5.37 -0.86 1.59
CA CYS A 57 3.92 -0.92 1.66
C CYS A 57 3.36 -2.12 0.90
N VAL A 58 3.84 -2.36 -0.33
CA VAL A 58 3.39 -3.49 -1.17
C VAL A 58 3.72 -4.84 -0.54
N CYS A 59 4.85 -4.95 0.18
CA CYS A 59 5.25 -6.21 0.83
C CYS A 59 4.58 -6.43 2.20
N ALA A 60 4.45 -5.37 3.00
CA ALA A 60 4.06 -5.46 4.41
C ALA A 60 2.54 -5.44 4.62
N ILE A 61 1.80 -4.78 3.72
CA ILE A 61 0.36 -4.59 3.87
C ILE A 61 -0.36 -5.56 2.95
N ARG A 62 -1.31 -6.31 3.50
CA ARG A 62 -2.13 -7.23 2.71
C ARG A 62 -3.04 -6.43 1.78
N GLU A 63 -3.20 -6.86 0.53
CA GLU A 63 -4.03 -6.18 -0.47
C GLU A 63 -5.48 -5.94 0.06
N GLY A 64 -6.05 -6.90 0.78
CA GLY A 64 -7.42 -6.80 1.34
C GLY A 64 -7.54 -6.02 2.66
N ASP A 65 -6.45 -5.52 3.25
CA ASP A 65 -6.48 -4.75 4.49
C ASP A 65 -6.74 -3.26 4.21
N LEU A 66 -7.99 -2.96 3.86
CA LEU A 66 -8.41 -1.63 3.41
C LEU A 66 -8.18 -0.54 4.46
N GLU A 67 -8.31 -0.87 5.75
CA GLU A 67 -8.14 0.09 6.84
C GLU A 67 -6.66 0.48 7.00
N SER A 68 -5.75 -0.51 7.02
CA SER A 68 -4.31 -0.21 7.06
C SER A 68 -3.87 0.62 5.86
N TRP A 69 -4.37 0.31 4.66
CA TRP A 69 -4.08 1.11 3.47
C TRP A 69 -4.62 2.54 3.58
N LYS A 70 -5.84 2.74 4.10
CA LYS A 70 -6.42 4.07 4.31
C LYS A 70 -5.57 4.92 5.25
N LEU A 71 -5.19 4.35 6.41
CA LEU A 71 -4.36 5.03 7.41
C LEU A 71 -2.97 5.38 6.86
N ILE A 72 -2.38 4.50 6.06
CA ILE A 72 -1.06 4.72 5.47
C ILE A 72 -1.11 5.81 4.40
N LEU A 73 -2.11 5.82 3.52
CA LEU A 73 -2.29 6.90 2.55
C LEU A 73 -2.52 8.25 3.25
N GLN A 74 -3.31 8.27 4.34
CA GLN A 74 -3.50 9.47 5.15
C GLN A 74 -2.19 9.99 5.74
N GLU A 75 -1.34 9.11 6.27
CA GLU A 75 -0.05 9.50 6.84
C GLU A 75 0.91 10.05 5.77
N ILE A 76 0.94 9.45 4.58
CA ILE A 76 1.73 9.94 3.45
C ILE A 76 1.24 11.33 3.02
N LYS A 77 -0.09 11.52 2.92
CA LYS A 77 -0.68 12.83 2.59
C LYS A 77 -0.42 13.89 3.66
N ARG A 78 -0.50 13.53 4.94
CA ARG A 78 -0.10 14.41 6.04
C ARG A 78 1.36 14.85 5.87
N LYS A 79 2.27 13.91 5.58
CA LYS A 79 3.68 14.22 5.35
C LYS A 79 3.91 15.10 4.10
N GLU A 80 3.16 14.85 3.02
CA GLU A 80 3.18 15.70 1.82
C GLU A 80 2.80 17.15 2.15
N ASN A 81 1.71 17.34 2.91
CA ASN A 81 1.22 18.67 3.31
C ASN A 81 2.18 19.41 4.25
N ASP A 82 2.89 18.67 5.12
CA ASP A 82 3.89 19.25 6.02
C ASP A 82 5.21 19.59 5.30
N THR A 83 5.46 18.94 4.17
CA THR A 83 6.69 19.13 3.39
C THR A 83 6.61 20.42 2.57
N ARG A 84 7.72 21.15 2.46
CA ARG A 84 7.81 22.39 1.67
C ARG A 84 8.86 22.28 0.58
N GLY A 85 8.66 23.02 -0.50
CA GLY A 85 9.66 23.15 -1.57
C GLY A 85 9.71 21.94 -2.50
N LYS A 86 10.91 21.57 -2.96
CA LYS A 86 11.09 20.57 -4.03
C LYS A 86 10.78 19.14 -3.58
N ASP A 87 10.85 18.87 -2.29
CA ASP A 87 10.68 17.53 -1.72
C ASP A 87 9.21 17.08 -1.72
N ILE A 88 8.24 17.99 -1.89
CA ILE A 88 6.81 17.67 -2.02
C ILE A 88 6.58 16.70 -3.18
N LYS A 89 7.30 16.90 -4.30
CA LYS A 89 7.12 16.09 -5.52
C LYS A 89 7.44 14.61 -5.29
N ILE A 90 8.36 14.31 -4.37
CA ILE A 90 8.75 12.95 -4.03
C ILE A 90 7.57 12.23 -3.36
N TYR A 91 6.92 12.86 -2.38
CA TYR A 91 5.75 12.29 -1.70
C TYR A 91 4.52 12.20 -2.60
N GLN A 92 4.34 13.17 -3.51
CA GLN A 92 3.31 13.10 -4.55
C GLN A 92 3.50 11.90 -5.46
N GLN A 93 4.74 11.64 -5.89
CA GLN A 93 5.06 10.47 -6.69
C GLN A 93 4.76 9.18 -5.95
N TYR A 94 5.20 9.02 -4.70
CA TYR A 94 4.88 7.82 -3.92
C TYR A 94 3.39 7.61 -3.72
N THR A 95 2.64 8.68 -3.46
CA THR A 95 1.19 8.58 -3.33
C THR A 95 0.56 8.09 -4.64
N ASN A 96 0.96 8.65 -5.78
CA ASN A 96 0.45 8.23 -7.08
C ASN A 96 0.82 6.78 -7.43
N ASP A 97 2.03 6.36 -7.13
CA ASP A 97 2.50 5.00 -7.38
C ASP A 97 1.72 3.97 -6.54
N LEU A 98 1.48 4.26 -5.27
CA LEU A 98 0.67 3.41 -4.39
C LEU A 98 -0.80 3.38 -4.82
N LEU A 99 -1.37 4.51 -5.23
CA LEU A 99 -2.74 4.55 -5.75
C LEU A 99 -2.89 3.77 -7.06
N ASN A 100 -1.91 3.86 -7.96
CA ASN A 100 -1.86 3.03 -9.17
C ASN A 100 -1.78 1.54 -8.82
N HIS A 101 -0.96 1.18 -7.84
CA HIS A 101 -0.87 -0.20 -7.36
C HIS A 101 -2.23 -0.69 -6.83
N LEU A 102 -2.85 0.07 -5.92
CA LEU A 102 -4.16 -0.29 -5.35
C LEU A 102 -5.26 -0.35 -6.42
N ALA A 103 -5.27 0.58 -7.36
CA ALA A 103 -6.20 0.58 -8.48
C ALA A 103 -6.03 -0.65 -9.41
N SER A 104 -4.85 -1.27 -9.44
CA SER A 104 -4.65 -2.52 -10.21
C SER A 104 -5.09 -3.79 -9.47
N LYS A 105 -5.43 -3.68 -8.19
CA LYS A 105 -5.66 -4.83 -7.29
C LYS A 105 -7.05 -4.85 -6.68
N LEU A 106 -7.64 -3.68 -6.45
CA LEU A 106 -8.91 -3.53 -5.76
C LEU A 106 -10.06 -3.34 -6.74
N SER A 107 -11.25 -3.75 -6.31
CA SER A 107 -12.50 -3.37 -6.98
C SER A 107 -12.70 -1.85 -6.88
N PRO A 108 -13.48 -1.22 -7.79
CA PRO A 108 -13.80 0.20 -7.70
C PRO A 108 -14.43 0.60 -6.35
N LEU A 109 -15.24 -0.28 -5.77
CA LEU A 109 -15.89 -0.05 -4.47
C LEU A 109 -14.90 -0.11 -3.31
N ASP A 110 -13.98 -1.07 -3.32
CA ASP A 110 -12.98 -1.20 -2.26
C ASP A 110 -11.93 -0.10 -2.37
N PHE A 111 -11.46 0.21 -3.58
CA PHE A 111 -10.56 1.33 -3.82
C PHE A 111 -11.12 2.64 -3.24
N LYS A 112 -12.42 2.91 -3.43
CA LYS A 112 -13.08 4.09 -2.87
C LYS A 112 -13.02 4.14 -1.33
N LYS A 113 -13.07 2.98 -0.64
CA LYS A 113 -12.98 2.93 0.83
C LYS A 113 -11.58 3.24 1.34
N VAL A 114 -10.55 2.99 0.53
CA VAL A 114 -9.15 3.22 0.89
C VAL A 114 -8.74 4.69 0.73
N LEU A 115 -9.46 5.45 -0.11
CA LEU A 115 -9.15 6.86 -0.33
C LEU A 115 -9.30 7.66 0.99
N PRO A 116 -8.30 8.49 1.34
CA PRO A 116 -8.42 9.44 2.44
C PRO A 116 -9.62 10.38 2.27
N GLU A 117 -10.26 10.78 3.37
CA GLU A 117 -11.48 11.61 3.35
C GLU A 117 -11.23 13.03 2.84
N ASP A 118 -9.98 13.49 2.91
CA ASP A 118 -9.49 14.79 2.46
C ASP A 118 -8.98 14.78 1.01
N VAL A 119 -9.02 13.63 0.33
CA VAL A 119 -8.67 13.56 -1.09
C VAL A 119 -9.74 14.24 -1.94
N THR A 120 -9.31 15.21 -2.75
CA THR A 120 -10.20 15.87 -3.71
C THR A 120 -10.67 14.88 -4.77
N SER A 121 -11.89 15.10 -5.27
CA SER A 121 -12.43 14.35 -6.40
C SER A 121 -11.51 14.45 -7.63
N GLU A 122 -10.85 15.57 -7.85
CA GLU A 122 -9.88 15.77 -8.94
C GLU A 122 -8.67 14.83 -8.84
N PHE A 123 -8.21 14.53 -7.63
CA PHE A 123 -7.07 13.65 -7.40
C PHE A 123 -7.43 12.17 -7.55
N SER A 124 -8.63 11.77 -7.11
CA SER A 124 -9.08 10.37 -7.17
C SER A 124 -9.79 9.98 -8.48
N ALA A 125 -10.38 10.94 -9.20
CA ALA A 125 -11.10 10.73 -10.44
C ALA A 125 -10.32 9.96 -11.51
N PRO A 126 -9.05 10.25 -11.83
CA PRO A 126 -8.35 9.52 -12.90
C PRO A 126 -8.17 8.03 -12.58
N PHE A 127 -7.92 7.69 -11.30
CA PHE A 127 -7.78 6.29 -10.88
C PHE A 127 -9.12 5.55 -10.90
N LEU A 128 -10.19 6.20 -10.41
CA LEU A 128 -11.55 5.65 -10.44
C LEU A 128 -12.07 5.47 -11.86
N ALA A 129 -11.79 6.42 -12.76
CA ALA A 129 -12.19 6.34 -14.16
C ALA A 129 -11.53 5.13 -14.85
N LYS A 130 -10.22 4.95 -14.63
CA LYS A 130 -9.47 3.80 -15.15
C LYS A 130 -10.04 2.48 -14.63
N LEU A 131 -10.29 2.38 -13.32
CA LEU A 131 -10.91 1.22 -12.68
C LEU A 131 -12.27 0.87 -13.29
N ILE A 132 -13.14 1.87 -13.48
CA ILE A 132 -14.47 1.68 -14.05
C ILE A 132 -14.40 1.25 -15.52
N GLU A 133 -13.45 1.79 -16.29
CA GLU A 133 -13.23 1.42 -17.67
C GLU A 133 -12.75 -0.04 -17.79
N GLU A 134 -11.78 -0.44 -16.97
CA GLU A 134 -11.26 -1.81 -16.91
C GLU A 134 -12.35 -2.81 -16.49
N ASP A 135 -13.17 -2.48 -15.49
CA ASP A 135 -14.28 -3.32 -15.02
C ASP A 135 -15.36 -3.49 -16.09
N LYS A 136 -15.76 -2.41 -16.78
CA LYS A 136 -16.70 -2.48 -17.90
C LYS A 136 -16.18 -3.31 -19.07
N LEU A 137 -14.89 -3.17 -19.39
CA LEU A 137 -14.26 -3.98 -20.43
C LEU A 137 -14.23 -5.46 -20.07
N GLN A 138 -14.05 -5.79 -18.80
CA GLN A 138 -14.07 -7.16 -18.31
C GLN A 138 -15.47 -7.78 -18.43
N ILE A 139 -16.51 -7.06 -17.98
CA ILE A 139 -17.92 -7.49 -18.13
C ILE A 139 -18.26 -7.74 -19.60
N LEU A 140 -17.87 -6.83 -20.50
CA LEU A 140 -18.12 -6.98 -21.94
C LEU A 140 -17.42 -8.22 -22.53
N LYS A 141 -16.20 -8.52 -22.09
CA LYS A 141 -15.48 -9.74 -22.52
C LYS A 141 -16.21 -11.00 -22.06
N GLU A 142 -16.67 -11.02 -20.82
CA GLU A 142 -17.42 -12.16 -20.26
C GLU A 142 -18.74 -12.38 -21.01
N ASP A 143 -19.47 -11.31 -21.33
CA ASP A 143 -20.69 -11.37 -22.14
C ASP A 143 -20.42 -11.92 -23.55
N ILE A 144 -19.33 -11.49 -24.20
CA ILE A 144 -18.93 -11.99 -25.52
C ILE A 144 -18.58 -13.48 -25.44
N VAL A 145 -17.81 -13.91 -24.45
CA VAL A 145 -17.43 -15.32 -24.27
C VAL A 145 -18.67 -16.18 -24.03
N ALA A 146 -19.56 -15.77 -23.11
CA ALA A 146 -20.81 -16.48 -22.85
C ALA A 146 -21.70 -16.58 -24.11
N SER A 147 -21.77 -15.51 -24.90
CA SER A 147 -22.50 -15.49 -26.18
C SER A 147 -21.86 -16.41 -27.23
N LEU A 148 -20.53 -16.55 -27.25
CA LEU A 148 -19.83 -17.47 -28.15
C LEU A 148 -19.96 -18.92 -27.70
N GLU A 149 -19.91 -19.20 -26.40
CA GLU A 149 -20.08 -20.56 -25.85
C GLU A 149 -21.46 -21.13 -26.14
N THR A 150 -22.51 -20.30 -26.03
CA THR A 150 -23.89 -20.66 -26.41
C THR A 150 -24.08 -20.86 -27.91
N LEU A 151 -23.25 -20.24 -28.76
CA LEU A 151 -23.25 -20.46 -30.20
C LEU A 151 -22.47 -21.73 -30.62
N VAL A 152 -21.45 -22.10 -29.84
CA VAL A 152 -20.57 -23.25 -30.12
C VAL A 152 -21.13 -24.55 -29.50
N ASN A 153 -21.87 -24.46 -28.40
CA ASN A 153 -22.62 -25.56 -27.77
C ASN A 153 -24.12 -25.21 -27.67
N PRO A 154 -24.86 -25.25 -28.79
CA PRO A 154 -26.31 -24.95 -28.82
C PRO A 154 -27.17 -26.01 -28.11
#